data_AF-A0A843F5S1-F1
#
_entry.id   AF-A0A843F5S1-F1
#
_cell.length_a   1.000
_cell.length_b   1.000
_cell.length_c   1.000
_cell.angle_alpha   90.00
_cell.angle_beta   90.00
_cell.angle_gamma   90.00
#
_symmetry.space_group_name_H-M   'P 1'
#
loop_
_entity.id
_entity.type
_entity.pdbx_description
1 polymer ?
#
loop_
_entity_poly.entity_id
_entity_poly.type
_entity_poly.pdbx_seq_one_letter_code
_entity_poly.pdbx_strand_id
1 'polypeptide(L)'
;DRGEGNVTVKDSTINTGVSKESGRGSPLMYSTGNITLQNSKGTSYVSQIACIEGKNSISIDNSQLVGFGEGNRKDGNKYVDLAGIFIYQSMSGDADVGTSTFDCKNSELTIDSSSSVYKEAPMFHVTNTKANINLDSSKFNFGSGILFDISSQNQWGSTGSNGGDVNLTTSSEELSGDVIVDSISALTWNMKSTTFNGAINSTGNTTVNIESGSTWSLTGDSNVTSLNNQGKIELNGHKLLVNGEEYKG
;
A
#
# COMPACT_ATOMS: atom_id res chain seq x y z
N ASP A 1 -5.69 -20.67 -17.23
CA ASP A 1 -6.06 -19.25 -17.29
C ASP A 1 -5.02 -18.53 -16.42
N ARG A 2 -4.16 -17.68 -16.99
CA ARG A 2 -3.03 -17.05 -16.27
C ARG A 2 -3.39 -15.66 -15.77
N GLY A 3 -4.68 -15.47 -15.50
CA GLY A 3 -5.21 -14.13 -15.32
C GLY A 3 -5.14 -13.33 -16.62
N GLU A 4 -5.21 -12.00 -16.57
CA GLU A 4 -5.29 -11.03 -17.68
C GLU A 4 -6.70 -10.67 -18.18
N GLY A 5 -7.76 -11.23 -17.59
CA GLY A 5 -9.13 -10.80 -17.86
C GLY A 5 -9.36 -9.34 -17.45
N ASN A 6 -10.16 -8.60 -18.22
CA ASN A 6 -10.59 -7.26 -17.85
C ASN A 6 -11.98 -7.33 -17.21
N VAL A 7 -12.09 -6.83 -15.98
CA VAL A 7 -13.36 -6.74 -15.24
C VAL A 7 -13.64 -5.29 -14.95
N THR A 8 -14.84 -4.81 -15.32
CA THR A 8 -15.30 -3.47 -14.97
C THR A 8 -16.60 -3.57 -14.21
N VAL A 9 -16.62 -2.99 -13.01
CA VAL A 9 -17.79 -2.93 -12.13
C VAL A 9 -18.13 -1.47 -11.88
N LYS A 10 -19.39 -1.11 -12.09
CA LYS A 10 -19.88 0.28 -11.92
C LYS A 10 -21.17 0.29 -11.13
N ASP A 11 -21.40 1.37 -10.40
CA ASP A 11 -22.68 1.69 -9.74
C ASP A 11 -23.20 0.53 -8.87
N SER A 12 -22.29 -0.13 -8.14
CA SER A 12 -22.55 -1.42 -7.49
C SER A 12 -22.32 -1.39 -5.98
N THR A 13 -22.93 -2.35 -5.29
CA THR A 13 -22.56 -2.75 -3.93
C THR A 13 -21.97 -4.16 -3.97
N ILE A 14 -20.70 -4.29 -3.62
CA ILE A 14 -19.98 -5.58 -3.64
C ILE A 14 -19.59 -5.96 -2.21
N ASN A 15 -19.79 -7.21 -1.80
CA ASN A 15 -19.43 -7.67 -0.46
C ASN A 15 -18.86 -9.09 -0.50
N THR A 16 -17.87 -9.37 0.34
CA THR A 16 -17.23 -10.68 0.49
C THR A 16 -17.10 -11.05 1.97
N GLY A 17 -16.95 -12.35 2.28
CA GLY A 17 -16.70 -12.80 3.65
C GLY A 17 -17.86 -12.64 4.63
N VAL A 18 -19.11 -12.57 4.13
CA VAL A 18 -20.33 -12.36 4.95
C VAL A 18 -20.48 -13.35 6.13
N SER A 19 -19.91 -14.55 6.03
CA SER A 19 -19.64 -15.42 7.18
C SER A 19 -18.19 -15.22 7.64
N LYS A 20 -18.02 -14.61 8.83
CA LYS A 20 -16.70 -14.33 9.43
C LYS A 20 -15.81 -15.59 9.56
N GLU A 21 -16.42 -16.75 9.67
CA GLU A 21 -15.78 -18.05 9.86
C GLU A 21 -15.02 -18.56 8.60
N SER A 22 -15.31 -18.02 7.41
CA SER A 22 -14.76 -18.53 6.14
C SER A 22 -14.30 -17.45 5.16
N GLY A 23 -14.26 -16.18 5.57
CA GLY A 23 -13.97 -15.06 4.67
C GLY A 23 -12.48 -14.79 4.39
N ARG A 24 -11.56 -15.53 5.02
CA ARG A 24 -10.12 -15.35 4.78
C ARG A 24 -9.74 -15.71 3.35
N GLY A 25 -8.85 -14.93 2.75
CA GLY A 25 -8.45 -15.08 1.36
C GLY A 25 -9.52 -14.61 0.36
N SER A 26 -10.57 -13.94 0.82
CA SER A 26 -11.64 -13.39 -0.03
C SER A 26 -11.66 -11.86 0.04
N PRO A 27 -10.62 -11.17 -0.47
CA PRO A 27 -10.63 -9.71 -0.50
C PRO A 27 -11.77 -9.22 -1.40
N LEU A 28 -12.13 -7.95 -1.26
CA LEU A 28 -13.20 -7.38 -2.09
C LEU A 28 -12.84 -7.41 -3.59
N MET A 29 -11.56 -7.23 -3.90
CA MET A 29 -10.99 -7.40 -5.22
C MET A 29 -9.70 -8.23 -5.13
N TYR A 30 -9.64 -9.37 -5.82
CA TYR A 30 -8.40 -10.13 -6.02
C TYR A 30 -8.05 -10.08 -7.50
N SER A 31 -6.94 -9.43 -7.84
CA SER A 31 -6.55 -9.22 -9.23
C SER A 31 -5.44 -10.16 -9.66
N THR A 32 -5.81 -11.13 -10.50
CA THR A 32 -4.91 -11.76 -11.46
C THR A 32 -5.09 -11.17 -12.87
N GLY A 33 -5.86 -10.09 -13.04
CA GLY A 33 -6.09 -9.45 -14.34
C GLY A 33 -6.12 -7.93 -14.22
N ASN A 34 -7.04 -7.27 -14.90
CA ASN A 34 -7.26 -5.84 -14.73
C ASN A 34 -8.67 -5.60 -14.21
N ILE A 35 -8.77 -5.00 -13.02
CA ILE A 35 -10.06 -4.69 -12.40
C ILE A 35 -10.24 -3.17 -12.36
N THR A 36 -11.39 -2.70 -12.81
CA THR A 36 -11.80 -1.30 -12.67
C THR A 36 -13.11 -1.22 -11.89
N LEU A 37 -13.11 -0.48 -10.79
CA LEU A 37 -14.27 -0.25 -9.94
C LEU A 37 -14.62 1.24 -9.93
N GLN A 38 -15.86 1.59 -10.26
CA GLN A 38 -16.32 2.98 -10.33
C GLN A 38 -17.63 3.16 -9.58
N ASN A 39 -17.81 4.32 -8.92
CA ASN A 39 -19.07 4.73 -8.31
C ASN A 39 -19.70 3.67 -7.39
N SER A 40 -18.86 2.93 -6.67
CA SER A 40 -19.30 1.73 -5.97
C SER A 40 -18.98 1.80 -4.49
N LYS A 41 -19.65 0.93 -3.73
CA LYS A 41 -19.34 0.72 -2.32
C LYS A 41 -19.20 -0.75 -2.01
N GLY A 42 -18.54 -1.08 -0.92
CA GLY A 42 -18.44 -2.48 -0.55
C GLY A 42 -17.72 -2.77 0.73
N THR A 43 -17.88 -4.02 1.20
CA THR A 43 -17.25 -4.49 2.43
C THR A 43 -16.71 -5.91 2.27
N SER A 44 -15.42 -6.08 2.54
CA SER A 44 -14.82 -7.38 2.86
C SER A 44 -14.86 -7.57 4.37
N TYR A 45 -15.75 -8.43 4.86
CA TYR A 45 -16.03 -8.59 6.30
C TYR A 45 -14.96 -9.38 7.07
N VAL A 46 -13.91 -9.83 6.39
CA VAL A 46 -12.78 -10.58 6.98
C VAL A 46 -11.47 -10.14 6.36
N SER A 47 -11.37 -10.19 5.03
CA SER A 47 -10.09 -10.01 4.33
C SER A 47 -9.78 -8.57 3.95
N GLN A 48 -8.73 -8.40 3.15
CA GLN A 48 -8.27 -7.12 2.60
C GLN A 48 -9.35 -6.46 1.71
N ILE A 49 -9.18 -5.16 1.46
CA ILE A 49 -9.95 -4.43 0.44
C ILE A 49 -9.53 -4.94 -0.94
N ALA A 50 -8.23 -5.02 -1.19
CA ALA A 50 -7.72 -5.46 -2.48
C ALA A 50 -6.43 -6.28 -2.35
N CYS A 51 -6.28 -7.23 -3.26
CA CYS A 51 -5.03 -7.94 -3.51
C CYS A 51 -4.66 -7.84 -5.00
N ILE A 52 -3.39 -7.59 -5.33
CA ILE A 52 -2.88 -7.67 -6.71
C ILE A 52 -1.74 -8.68 -6.75
N GLU A 53 -1.82 -9.62 -7.68
CA GLU A 53 -0.76 -10.58 -7.93
C GLU A 53 -0.02 -10.28 -9.24
N GLY A 54 1.30 -10.15 -9.20
CA GLY A 54 2.15 -10.00 -10.39
C GLY A 54 1.86 -8.73 -11.21
N LYS A 55 1.95 -8.83 -12.55
CA LYS A 55 1.86 -7.68 -13.48
C LYS A 55 0.48 -7.00 -13.60
N ASN A 56 -0.45 -7.36 -12.74
CA ASN A 56 -1.87 -7.06 -12.86
C ASN A 56 -2.25 -5.69 -12.29
N SER A 57 -3.50 -5.27 -12.49
CA SER A 57 -3.95 -3.94 -12.08
C SER A 57 -5.29 -3.90 -11.37
N ILE A 58 -5.44 -2.90 -10.51
CA ILE A 58 -6.70 -2.46 -9.92
C ILE A 58 -6.78 -0.94 -10.04
N SER A 59 -7.91 -0.44 -10.57
CA SER A 59 -8.24 0.98 -10.61
C SER A 59 -9.57 1.22 -9.89
N ILE A 60 -9.56 2.15 -8.94
CA ILE A 60 -10.72 2.52 -8.11
C ILE A 60 -10.99 4.01 -8.31
N ASP A 61 -12.20 4.36 -8.72
CA ASP A 61 -12.63 5.75 -8.84
C ASP A 61 -13.98 5.97 -8.15
N ASN A 62 -14.08 7.09 -7.43
CA ASN A 62 -15.31 7.56 -6.78
C ASN A 62 -16.03 6.46 -5.97
N SER A 63 -15.30 5.75 -5.11
CA SER A 63 -15.83 4.57 -4.39
C SER A 63 -15.51 4.60 -2.89
N GLN A 64 -16.34 3.91 -2.09
CA GLN A 64 -16.20 3.80 -0.64
C GLN A 64 -16.11 2.33 -0.22
N LEU A 65 -14.92 1.86 0.15
CA LEU A 65 -14.67 0.44 0.41
C LEU A 65 -14.16 0.22 1.83
N VAL A 66 -14.66 -0.83 2.46
CA VAL A 66 -14.25 -1.27 3.79
C VAL A 66 -13.66 -2.68 3.70
N GLY A 67 -12.55 -2.91 4.38
CA GLY A 67 -11.96 -4.23 4.55
C GLY A 67 -11.63 -4.48 6.01
N PHE A 68 -11.44 -5.74 6.39
CA PHE A 68 -11.01 -6.10 7.74
C PHE A 68 -9.50 -6.44 7.77
N GLY A 69 -8.87 -6.57 6.60
CA GLY A 69 -7.42 -6.66 6.46
C GLY A 69 -6.81 -7.98 6.90
N GLU A 70 -7.63 -9.02 7.16
CA GLU A 70 -7.12 -10.32 7.52
C GLU A 70 -6.54 -11.07 6.31
N GLY A 71 -5.34 -11.58 6.51
CA GLY A 71 -4.59 -12.41 5.59
C GLY A 71 -5.08 -13.85 5.49
N ASN A 72 -4.55 -14.58 4.52
CA ASN A 72 -4.79 -16.01 4.32
C ASN A 72 -3.52 -16.84 4.58
N ARG A 73 -2.34 -16.28 4.33
CA ARG A 73 -1.07 -16.99 4.40
C ARG A 73 -0.42 -16.84 5.77
N LYS A 74 0.05 -17.96 6.33
CA LYS A 74 0.79 -17.99 7.59
C LYS A 74 2.27 -18.28 7.41
N ASP A 75 3.09 -17.68 8.26
CA ASP A 75 4.42 -18.16 8.62
C ASP A 75 4.41 -18.52 10.11
N GLY A 76 4.51 -19.82 10.42
CA GLY A 76 4.21 -20.36 11.74
C GLY A 76 2.80 -19.97 12.21
N ASN A 77 2.72 -19.17 13.28
CA ASN A 77 1.45 -18.74 13.89
C ASN A 77 1.00 -17.33 13.48
N LYS A 78 1.78 -16.63 12.64
CA LYS A 78 1.49 -15.25 12.22
C LYS A 78 1.01 -15.22 10.78
N TYR A 79 0.07 -14.32 10.49
CA TYR A 79 -0.29 -14.00 9.11
C TYR A 79 0.71 -13.02 8.54
N VAL A 80 1.10 -13.22 7.28
CA VAL A 80 2.15 -12.44 6.60
C VAL A 80 1.62 -11.57 5.47
N ASP A 81 0.31 -11.63 5.23
CA ASP A 81 -0.41 -10.93 4.17
C ASP A 81 -1.53 -10.05 4.76
N LEU A 82 -1.34 -9.54 5.98
CA LEU A 82 -2.24 -8.56 6.59
C LEU A 82 -2.06 -7.21 5.88
N ALA A 83 -3.15 -6.61 5.39
CA ALA A 83 -3.15 -5.24 4.85
C ALA A 83 -4.57 -4.75 4.52
N GLY A 84 -4.74 -3.44 4.32
CA GLY A 84 -5.86 -2.92 3.54
C GLY A 84 -5.75 -3.34 2.07
N ILE A 85 -4.56 -3.15 1.50
CA ILE A 85 -4.19 -3.44 0.12
C ILE A 85 -2.90 -4.27 0.12
N PHE A 86 -2.96 -5.49 -0.41
CA PHE A 86 -1.80 -6.38 -0.49
C PHE A 86 -1.33 -6.58 -1.94
N ILE A 87 -0.09 -6.24 -2.25
CA ILE A 87 0.45 -6.29 -3.61
C ILE A 87 1.68 -7.20 -3.60
N TYR A 88 1.63 -8.29 -4.36
CA TYR A 88 2.68 -9.30 -4.29
C TYR A 88 2.84 -10.10 -5.57
N GLN A 89 3.86 -10.96 -5.61
CA GLN A 89 3.95 -12.05 -6.58
C GLN A 89 3.97 -13.37 -5.83
N SER A 90 3.15 -14.33 -6.27
CA SER A 90 3.19 -15.70 -5.76
C SER A 90 4.02 -16.63 -6.65
N MET A 91 4.17 -17.88 -6.21
CA MET A 91 4.88 -18.97 -6.89
C MET A 91 3.90 -19.99 -7.49
N SER A 92 2.59 -19.69 -7.50
CA SER A 92 1.58 -20.61 -8.04
C SER A 92 1.64 -20.70 -9.57
N GLY A 93 2.09 -19.63 -10.22
CA GLY A 93 2.03 -19.47 -11.68
C GLY A 93 0.69 -18.92 -12.19
N ASP A 94 -0.18 -18.44 -11.29
CA ASP A 94 -1.50 -17.88 -11.64
C ASP A 94 -1.41 -16.47 -12.24
N ALA A 95 -0.32 -15.75 -11.96
CA ALA A 95 0.00 -14.45 -12.55
C ALA A 95 1.46 -14.39 -12.99
N ASP A 96 1.69 -13.79 -14.16
CA ASP A 96 3.04 -13.52 -14.66
C ASP A 96 3.74 -12.43 -13.83
N VAL A 97 5.04 -12.59 -13.65
CA VAL A 97 5.92 -11.59 -13.04
C VAL A 97 5.94 -10.32 -13.87
N GLY A 98 5.81 -9.17 -13.20
CA GLY A 98 5.95 -7.86 -13.79
C GLY A 98 5.61 -6.77 -12.78
N THR A 99 5.22 -5.60 -13.27
CA THR A 99 4.89 -4.46 -12.42
C THR A 99 3.39 -4.37 -12.20
N SER A 100 2.96 -4.53 -10.96
CA SER A 100 1.58 -4.29 -10.54
C SER A 100 1.22 -2.81 -10.71
N THR A 101 -0.05 -2.49 -10.96
CA THR A 101 -0.53 -1.09 -10.94
C THR A 101 -1.76 -0.93 -10.06
N PHE A 102 -1.70 -0.03 -9.09
CA PHE A 102 -2.84 0.35 -8.24
C PHE A 102 -3.13 1.83 -8.43
N ASP A 103 -4.31 2.15 -8.98
CA ASP A 103 -4.79 3.52 -9.13
C ASP A 103 -6.00 3.74 -8.22
N CYS A 104 -5.97 4.79 -7.40
CA CYS A 104 -7.07 5.15 -6.51
C CYS A 104 -7.34 6.65 -6.61
N LYS A 105 -8.54 7.00 -7.08
CA LYS A 105 -8.95 8.38 -7.28
C LYS A 105 -10.28 8.67 -6.59
N ASN A 106 -10.41 9.84 -5.96
CA ASN A 106 -11.67 10.33 -5.36
C ASN A 106 -12.36 9.31 -4.44
N SER A 107 -11.61 8.45 -3.76
CA SER A 107 -12.16 7.27 -3.08
C SER A 107 -11.79 7.25 -1.61
N GLU A 108 -12.58 6.53 -0.81
CA GLU A 108 -12.31 6.31 0.61
C GLU A 108 -12.15 4.81 0.88
N LEU A 109 -10.98 4.42 1.34
CA LEU A 109 -10.63 3.04 1.68
C LEU A 109 -10.38 2.93 3.18
N THR A 110 -11.05 1.98 3.83
CA THR A 110 -11.02 1.86 5.29
C THR A 110 -10.73 0.43 5.74
N ILE A 111 -9.74 0.26 6.62
CA ILE A 111 -9.66 -0.93 7.48
C ILE A 111 -10.61 -0.69 8.66
N ASP A 112 -11.61 -1.55 8.80
CA ASP A 112 -12.63 -1.40 9.83
C ASP A 112 -12.02 -1.46 11.24
N SER A 113 -12.41 -0.51 12.08
CA SER A 113 -11.90 -0.40 13.47
C SER A 113 -12.22 -1.60 14.37
N SER A 114 -13.22 -2.41 13.99
CA SER A 114 -13.57 -3.65 14.68
C SER A 114 -12.75 -4.87 14.23
N SER A 115 -11.88 -4.71 13.23
CA SER A 115 -10.99 -5.78 12.80
C SER A 115 -10.07 -6.23 13.93
N SER A 116 -9.87 -7.55 14.02
CA SER A 116 -8.93 -8.16 14.95
C SER A 116 -7.48 -7.72 14.72
N VAL A 117 -7.16 -7.31 13.49
CA VAL A 117 -5.83 -6.84 13.07
C VAL A 117 -5.79 -5.33 12.85
N TYR A 118 -6.79 -4.56 13.30
CA TYR A 118 -6.88 -3.11 13.05
C TYR A 118 -5.62 -2.33 13.50
N LYS A 119 -4.98 -2.78 14.59
CA LYS A 119 -3.75 -2.18 15.14
C LYS A 119 -2.46 -2.75 14.56
N GLU A 120 -2.54 -3.75 13.70
CA GLU A 120 -1.39 -4.47 13.14
C GLU A 120 -1.29 -4.29 11.62
N ALA A 121 -2.41 -4.36 10.90
CA ALA A 121 -2.44 -4.34 9.45
C ALA A 121 -2.06 -2.95 8.90
N PRO A 122 -1.04 -2.84 8.04
CA PRO A 122 -0.76 -1.60 7.31
C PRO A 122 -1.87 -1.31 6.30
N MET A 123 -1.98 -0.06 5.84
CA MET A 123 -2.89 0.21 4.72
C MET A 123 -2.41 -0.46 3.44
N PHE A 124 -1.13 -0.32 3.10
CA PHE A 124 -0.50 -0.98 1.96
C PHE A 124 0.62 -1.90 2.42
N HIS A 125 0.66 -3.11 1.92
CA HIS A 125 1.80 -4.02 2.06
C HIS A 125 2.23 -4.51 0.68
N VAL A 126 3.49 -4.26 0.32
CA VAL A 126 4.06 -4.66 -0.96
C VAL A 126 5.27 -5.57 -0.73
N THR A 127 5.24 -6.77 -1.32
CA THR A 127 6.31 -7.76 -1.13
C THR A 127 6.54 -8.58 -2.40
N ASN A 128 7.77 -9.01 -2.65
CA ASN A 128 8.14 -9.85 -3.79
C ASN A 128 7.68 -9.36 -5.18
N THR A 129 7.49 -8.05 -5.38
CA THR A 129 7.01 -7.52 -6.67
C THR A 129 7.39 -6.07 -6.88
N LYS A 130 7.31 -5.61 -8.14
CA LYS A 130 7.36 -4.19 -8.48
C LYS A 130 5.93 -3.64 -8.50
N ALA A 131 5.72 -2.42 -8.03
CA ALA A 131 4.40 -1.79 -8.06
C ALA A 131 4.48 -0.31 -8.45
N ASN A 132 3.57 0.11 -9.31
CA ASN A 132 3.22 1.52 -9.50
C ASN A 132 1.94 1.79 -8.71
N ILE A 133 1.99 2.73 -7.78
CA ILE A 133 0.85 3.10 -6.93
C ILE A 133 0.57 4.58 -7.16
N ASN A 134 -0.62 4.91 -7.64
CA ASN A 134 -1.05 6.28 -7.90
C ASN A 134 -2.27 6.60 -7.07
N LEU A 135 -2.13 7.56 -6.15
CA LEU A 135 -3.21 8.02 -5.27
C LEU A 135 -3.52 9.47 -5.61
N ASP A 136 -4.79 9.76 -5.90
CA ASP A 136 -5.27 11.11 -6.21
C ASP A 136 -6.56 11.44 -5.46
N SER A 137 -6.50 12.48 -4.61
CA SER A 137 -7.66 13.01 -3.91
C SER A 137 -8.48 11.94 -3.15
N SER A 138 -7.80 10.97 -2.54
CA SER A 138 -8.41 9.83 -1.84
C SER A 138 -8.22 9.94 -0.31
N LYS A 139 -8.87 9.05 0.43
CA LYS A 139 -8.79 8.96 1.89
C LYS A 139 -8.54 7.53 2.32
N PHE A 140 -7.65 7.37 3.29
CA PHE A 140 -7.22 6.06 3.78
C PHE A 140 -7.35 6.03 5.30
N ASN A 141 -8.25 5.20 5.82
CA ASN A 141 -8.49 5.06 7.27
C ASN A 141 -7.99 3.70 7.76
N PHE A 142 -7.08 3.69 8.73
CA PHE A 142 -6.48 2.48 9.29
C PHE A 142 -5.97 2.74 10.71
N GLY A 143 -5.71 1.68 11.48
CA GLY A 143 -5.47 1.78 12.92
C GLY A 143 -4.05 1.51 13.39
N SER A 144 -3.22 0.89 12.54
CA SER A 144 -1.86 0.48 12.84
C SER A 144 -0.87 1.65 12.91
N GLY A 145 -1.21 2.77 12.27
CA GLY A 145 -0.28 3.88 12.06
C GLY A 145 0.74 3.61 10.94
N ILE A 146 0.69 2.46 10.26
CA ILE A 146 1.59 2.12 9.14
C ILE A 146 0.83 2.34 7.82
N LEU A 147 1.22 3.36 7.06
CA LEU A 147 0.64 3.64 5.76
C LEU A 147 1.16 2.65 4.71
N PHE A 148 2.49 2.48 4.63
CA PHE A 148 3.15 1.56 3.71
C PHE A 148 4.13 0.66 4.46
N ASP A 149 3.98 -0.65 4.26
CA ASP A 149 4.99 -1.66 4.57
C ASP A 149 5.53 -2.22 3.25
N ILE A 150 6.76 -1.85 2.90
CA ILE A 150 7.45 -2.33 1.69
C ILE A 150 8.60 -3.20 2.18
N SER A 151 8.30 -4.46 2.45
CA SER A 151 9.24 -5.39 3.04
C SER A 151 9.08 -6.80 2.49
N SER A 152 10.12 -7.59 2.69
CA SER A 152 10.13 -9.00 2.34
C SER A 152 9.34 -9.85 3.33
N GLN A 153 8.75 -10.93 2.82
CA GLN A 153 8.02 -11.91 3.62
C GLN A 153 8.43 -13.33 3.27
N ASN A 154 8.65 -14.18 4.27
CA ASN A 154 9.18 -15.53 4.08
C ASN A 154 8.30 -16.48 3.26
N GLN A 155 7.04 -16.13 3.04
CA GLN A 155 6.09 -16.97 2.30
C GLN A 155 5.99 -16.63 0.81
N TRP A 156 6.65 -15.55 0.37
CA TRP A 156 6.58 -15.06 -1.01
C TRP A 156 7.99 -14.88 -1.56
N GLY A 157 8.28 -15.54 -2.69
CA GLY A 157 9.57 -15.47 -3.37
C GLY A 157 10.71 -16.18 -2.65
N SER A 158 11.93 -15.86 -3.10
CA SER A 158 13.17 -16.38 -2.53
C SER A 158 13.70 -15.41 -1.47
N THR A 159 13.98 -15.91 -0.26
CA THR A 159 14.55 -15.12 0.84
C THR A 159 15.80 -14.36 0.37
N GLY A 160 15.82 -13.06 0.64
CA GLY A 160 16.93 -12.18 0.25
C GLY A 160 16.76 -11.55 -1.14
N SER A 161 15.74 -11.93 -1.91
CA SER A 161 15.42 -11.34 -3.21
C SER A 161 13.91 -11.12 -3.42
N ASN A 162 13.16 -11.02 -2.33
CA ASN A 162 11.70 -10.98 -2.29
C ASN A 162 11.15 -9.70 -1.64
N GLY A 163 11.91 -8.60 -1.70
CA GLY A 163 11.44 -7.27 -1.31
C GLY A 163 10.43 -6.69 -2.29
N GLY A 164 9.85 -5.55 -1.92
CA GLY A 164 9.01 -4.73 -2.80
C GLY A 164 9.82 -3.64 -3.50
N ASP A 165 9.43 -3.26 -4.72
CA ASP A 165 10.03 -2.15 -5.49
C ASP A 165 8.91 -1.22 -5.97
N VAL A 166 8.70 -0.13 -5.25
CA VAL A 166 7.51 0.73 -5.40
C VAL A 166 7.86 2.07 -6.03
N ASN A 167 7.12 2.42 -7.09
CA ASN A 167 6.98 3.79 -7.57
C ASN A 167 5.63 4.35 -7.09
N LEU A 168 5.68 5.25 -6.11
CA LEU A 168 4.51 5.88 -5.53
C LEU A 168 4.36 7.30 -6.08
N THR A 169 3.18 7.63 -6.60
CA THR A 169 2.79 9.00 -6.95
C THR A 169 1.56 9.38 -6.14
N THR A 170 1.65 10.48 -5.40
CA THR A 170 0.50 11.01 -4.64
C THR A 170 0.17 12.40 -5.17
N SER A 171 -1.11 12.67 -5.40
CA SER A 171 -1.60 13.93 -5.96
C SER A 171 -2.78 14.48 -5.17
N SER A 172 -2.66 15.70 -4.65
CA SER A 172 -3.73 16.32 -3.83
C SER A 172 -4.18 15.45 -2.65
N GLU A 173 -3.23 14.71 -2.08
CA GLU A 173 -3.48 13.76 -1.00
C GLU A 173 -3.20 14.39 0.38
N GLU A 174 -3.98 13.99 1.39
CA GLU A 174 -3.69 14.21 2.80
C GLU A 174 -3.42 12.85 3.45
N LEU A 175 -2.15 12.53 3.67
CA LEU A 175 -1.70 11.23 4.13
C LEU A 175 -1.13 11.32 5.54
N SER A 176 -1.37 10.29 6.33
CA SER A 176 -0.77 10.13 7.65
C SER A 176 -0.31 8.70 7.88
N GLY A 177 0.72 8.51 8.70
CA GLY A 177 1.24 7.21 9.09
C GLY A 177 2.66 6.95 8.59
N ASP A 178 3.30 5.94 9.14
CA ASP A 178 4.69 5.62 8.89
C ASP A 178 4.85 4.82 7.59
N VAL A 179 6.02 4.97 6.97
CA VAL A 179 6.46 4.21 5.81
C VAL A 179 7.68 3.39 6.19
N ILE A 180 7.58 2.08 5.99
CA ILE A 180 8.64 1.12 6.30
C ILE A 180 9.18 0.58 4.97
N VAL A 181 10.50 0.61 4.81
CA VAL A 181 11.20 0.01 3.66
C VAL A 181 12.37 -0.83 4.16
N ASP A 182 12.32 -2.15 3.95
CA ASP A 182 13.42 -3.03 4.38
C ASP A 182 14.64 -2.96 3.44
N SER A 183 15.76 -3.56 3.87
CA SER A 183 17.06 -3.42 3.19
C SER A 183 17.15 -4.06 1.80
N ILE A 184 16.17 -4.89 1.43
CA ILE A 184 16.09 -5.51 0.10
C ILE A 184 14.92 -4.97 -0.73
N SER A 185 14.26 -3.93 -0.23
CA SER A 185 13.16 -3.22 -0.88
C SER A 185 13.58 -1.82 -1.34
N ALA A 186 12.74 -1.22 -2.17
CA ALA A 186 12.94 0.12 -2.70
C ALA A 186 11.64 0.91 -2.79
N LEU A 187 11.77 2.23 -2.64
CA LEU A 187 10.71 3.21 -2.79
C LEU A 187 11.21 4.42 -3.59
N THR A 188 10.47 4.80 -4.62
CA THR A 188 10.53 6.13 -5.23
C THR A 188 9.20 6.81 -5.02
N TRP A 189 9.16 7.88 -4.24
CA TRP A 189 7.93 8.62 -3.94
C TRP A 189 7.93 10.00 -4.57
N ASN A 190 6.99 10.27 -5.46
CA ASN A 190 6.72 11.56 -6.06
C ASN A 190 5.47 12.20 -5.43
N MET A 191 5.67 13.27 -4.65
CA MET A 191 4.59 14.00 -3.96
C MET A 191 4.20 15.25 -4.74
N LYS A 192 2.93 15.35 -5.18
CA LYS A 192 2.40 16.47 -5.97
C LYS A 192 1.22 17.14 -5.26
N SER A 193 1.42 18.33 -4.71
CA SER A 193 0.41 18.98 -3.86
C SER A 193 -0.10 18.06 -2.73
N THR A 194 0.79 17.24 -2.18
CA THR A 194 0.47 16.25 -1.14
C THR A 194 0.92 16.79 0.22
N THR A 195 0.07 16.64 1.24
CA THR A 195 0.48 16.79 2.64
C THR A 195 0.69 15.40 3.25
N PHE A 196 1.89 15.13 3.72
CA PHE A 196 2.25 13.88 4.38
C PHE A 196 2.69 14.14 5.82
N ASN A 197 2.01 13.49 6.77
CA ASN A 197 2.32 13.51 8.20
C ASN A 197 2.79 12.12 8.65
N GLY A 198 4.09 11.89 8.77
CA GLY A 198 4.61 10.55 9.08
C GLY A 198 6.12 10.46 9.11
N ALA A 199 6.63 9.34 9.61
CA ALA A 199 8.05 9.00 9.55
C ALA A 199 8.33 8.03 8.40
N ILE A 200 9.51 8.12 7.79
CA ILE A 200 10.01 7.15 6.81
C ILE A 200 11.17 6.40 7.45
N ASN A 201 10.97 5.14 7.80
CA ASN A 201 11.97 4.24 8.34
C ASN A 201 12.46 3.30 7.23
N SER A 202 13.53 3.69 6.53
CA SER A 202 14.02 2.97 5.35
C SER A 202 15.42 2.42 5.54
N THR A 203 15.57 1.11 5.61
CA THR A 203 16.91 0.48 5.47
C THR A 203 17.25 0.13 4.03
N GLY A 204 16.28 0.23 3.10
CA GLY A 204 16.45 0.04 1.67
C GLY A 204 16.67 1.33 0.88
N ASN A 205 16.60 1.20 -0.45
CA ASN A 205 16.77 2.33 -1.37
C ASN A 205 15.52 3.18 -1.42
N THR A 206 15.54 4.36 -0.81
CA THR A 206 14.39 5.26 -0.78
C THR A 206 14.72 6.63 -1.35
N THR A 207 14.03 7.02 -2.41
CA THR A 207 14.08 8.35 -3.02
C THR A 207 12.76 9.07 -2.79
N VAL A 208 12.82 10.28 -2.22
CA VAL A 208 11.64 11.13 -2.03
C VAL A 208 11.78 12.40 -2.86
N ASN A 209 10.80 12.65 -3.72
CA ASN A 209 10.69 13.84 -4.56
C ASN A 209 9.49 14.64 -4.08
N ILE A 210 9.76 15.82 -3.50
CA ILE A 210 8.74 16.71 -2.95
C ILE A 210 8.58 17.87 -3.91
N GLU A 211 7.54 17.87 -4.73
CA GLU A 211 7.26 18.98 -5.64
C GLU A 211 6.73 20.21 -4.88
N SER A 212 6.78 21.37 -5.54
CA SER A 212 6.21 22.59 -4.99
C SER A 212 4.71 22.40 -4.67
N GLY A 213 4.28 22.95 -3.53
CA GLY A 213 2.92 22.74 -3.00
C GLY A 213 2.76 21.49 -2.13
N SER A 214 3.73 20.58 -2.10
CA SER A 214 3.74 19.43 -1.19
C SER A 214 4.42 19.78 0.15
N THR A 215 3.97 19.14 1.22
CA THR A 215 4.53 19.25 2.57
C THR A 215 4.78 17.87 3.17
N TRP A 216 5.96 17.65 3.73
CA TRP A 216 6.25 16.51 4.61
C TRP A 216 6.51 17.01 6.04
N SER A 217 5.61 16.68 6.95
CA SER A 217 5.73 16.93 8.38
C SER A 217 6.14 15.66 9.11
N LEU A 218 7.32 15.65 9.71
CA LEU A 218 7.83 14.48 10.42
C LEU A 218 7.07 14.28 11.73
N THR A 219 6.79 13.02 12.04
CA THR A 219 6.24 12.54 13.32
C THR A 219 7.25 11.73 14.13
N GLY A 220 8.40 11.44 13.53
CA GLY A 220 9.48 10.63 14.07
C GLY A 220 10.74 10.83 13.25
N ASP A 221 11.87 10.38 13.80
CA ASP A 221 13.13 10.38 13.07
C ASP A 221 12.98 9.55 11.79
N SER A 222 13.46 10.10 10.68
CA SER A 222 13.27 9.54 9.35
C SER A 222 14.59 9.41 8.63
N ASN A 223 14.66 8.46 7.72
CA ASN A 223 15.85 8.26 6.91
C ASN A 223 15.50 7.81 5.48
N VAL A 224 16.18 8.42 4.52
CA VAL A 224 16.02 8.17 3.08
C VAL A 224 17.40 8.13 2.41
N THR A 225 17.48 7.50 1.25
CA THR A 225 18.72 7.45 0.46
C THR A 225 18.92 8.72 -0.35
N SER A 226 17.84 9.28 -0.90
CA SER A 226 17.88 10.48 -1.73
C SER A 226 16.66 11.36 -1.49
N LEU A 227 16.85 12.67 -1.56
CA LEU A 227 15.82 13.67 -1.36
C LEU A 227 15.96 14.79 -2.39
N ASN A 228 14.93 14.97 -3.21
CA ASN A 228 14.78 16.12 -4.09
C ASN A 228 13.63 16.99 -3.57
N ASN A 229 13.96 18.08 -2.88
CA ASN A 229 12.97 18.92 -2.22
C ASN A 229 12.76 20.26 -2.97
N GLN A 230 11.55 20.49 -3.45
CA GLN A 230 11.04 21.78 -3.96
C GLN A 230 9.79 22.26 -3.19
N GLY A 231 9.35 21.48 -2.19
CA GLY A 231 8.22 21.79 -1.33
C GLY A 231 8.68 22.18 0.08
N LYS A 232 7.89 21.79 1.08
CA LYS A 232 8.16 22.08 2.49
C LYS A 232 8.46 20.80 3.27
N ILE A 233 9.48 20.85 4.13
CA ILE A 233 9.73 19.82 5.13
C ILE A 233 9.64 20.47 6.51
N GLU A 234 8.82 19.91 7.39
CA GLU A 234 8.69 20.31 8.78
C GLU A 234 9.28 19.23 9.67
N LEU A 235 10.47 19.48 10.21
CA LEU A 235 11.16 18.49 11.03
C LEU A 235 10.47 18.23 12.38
N ASN A 236 9.71 19.18 12.91
CA ASN A 236 8.97 19.05 14.18
C ASN A 236 9.80 18.54 15.37
N GLY A 237 11.10 18.86 15.39
CA GLY A 237 12.04 18.41 16.43
C GLY A 237 12.66 17.02 16.18
N HIS A 238 12.33 16.38 15.07
CA HIS A 238 12.91 15.11 14.62
C HIS A 238 14.08 15.30 13.67
N LYS A 239 14.85 14.24 13.47
CA LYS A 239 15.96 14.18 12.51
C LYS A 239 15.49 13.56 11.20
N LEU A 240 15.93 14.13 10.09
CA LEU A 240 15.88 13.50 8.77
C LEU A 240 17.30 13.19 8.32
N LEU A 241 17.62 11.92 8.09
CA LEU A 241 18.88 11.50 7.49
C LEU A 241 18.69 11.28 5.99
N VAL A 242 19.49 11.97 5.17
CA VAL A 242 19.56 11.76 3.72
C VAL A 242 20.92 11.16 3.41
N ASN A 243 20.93 9.91 2.91
CA ASN A 243 22.14 9.14 2.66
C ASN A 243 23.09 9.08 3.89
N GLY A 244 22.50 8.98 5.09
CA GLY A 244 23.24 8.94 6.36
C GLY A 244 23.68 10.29 6.93
N GLU A 245 23.44 11.40 6.22
CA GLU A 245 23.75 12.75 6.69
C GLU A 245 22.49 13.48 7.18
N GLU A 246 22.58 14.21 8.29
CA GLU A 246 21.45 14.97 8.82
C GLU A 246 21.07 16.13 7.90
N TYR A 247 19.81 16.18 7.47
CA TYR A 247 19.22 17.23 6.65
C TYR A 247 19.11 18.52 7.46
N LYS A 248 19.61 19.63 6.91
CA LYS A 248 19.72 20.93 7.60
C LYS A 248 18.77 22.03 7.10
N GLY A 249 17.90 21.72 6.13
CA GLY A 249 17.04 22.71 5.48
C GLY A 249 17.64 23.22 4.19
#